data_AF-A0A6I2N967-F1
#
_entry.id   AF-A0A6I2N967-F1
#
_cell.length_a   1.000
_cell.length_b   1.000
_cell.length_c   1.000
_cell.angle_alpha   90.00
_cell.angle_beta   90.00
_cell.angle_gamma   90.00
#
_symmetry.space_group_name_H-M   'P 1'
#
loop_
_entity.id
_entity.type
_entity.pdbx_description
1 polymer ?
#
loop_
_entity_poly.entity_id
_entity_poly.type
_entity_poly.pdbx_seq_one_letter_code
_entity_poly.pdbx_strand_id
1 'polypeptide(L)'
;MNKEKDNIEGLVSDTILQKPYSIQIGQETYEVAPPSIATLILASELISQLPKVELDKSLVTFESLRIAKECKVLGDIVATLILGAENITTEATVVQKSLFGLVRTRKKVTIDNRAVLSDKILKQLSPSKVNALTLKIINRMEIGDFFGLTASLIEINLLKPTKAGEADPKETIASGR
;
A
#
# COMPACT_ATOMS: atom_id res chain seq x y z
N MET A 1 13.94 -9.39 -33.38
CA MET A 1 14.33 -9.22 -31.97
C MET A 1 13.27 -9.93 -31.13
N ASN A 2 13.72 -10.84 -30.26
CA ASN A 2 13.06 -12.12 -29.95
C ASN A 2 11.68 -12.01 -29.28
N LYS A 3 10.74 -12.76 -29.86
CA LYS A 3 9.38 -13.00 -29.37
C LYS A 3 9.38 -14.36 -28.66
N GLU A 4 9.97 -14.42 -27.47
CA GLU A 4 10.08 -15.65 -26.67
C GLU A 4 10.12 -15.25 -25.20
N LYS A 5 8.95 -15.10 -24.55
CA LYS A 5 8.82 -15.09 -23.08
C LYS A 5 7.40 -15.09 -22.50
N ASP A 6 6.39 -15.53 -23.27
CA ASP A 6 5.02 -15.65 -22.76
C ASP A 6 4.66 -17.13 -22.46
N ASN A 7 5.53 -17.85 -21.74
CA ASN A 7 5.18 -19.17 -21.18
C ASN A 7 5.05 -19.08 -19.65
N ILE A 8 4.22 -19.97 -19.08
CA ILE A 8 3.87 -19.95 -17.66
C ILE A 8 5.14 -20.13 -16.81
N GLU A 9 6.10 -20.92 -17.28
CA GLU A 9 7.38 -21.17 -16.62
C GLU A 9 8.23 -19.89 -16.48
N GLY A 10 8.24 -19.03 -17.52
CA GLY A 10 8.91 -17.73 -17.48
C GLY A 10 8.24 -16.76 -16.49
N LEU A 11 6.91 -16.72 -16.49
CA LEU A 11 6.14 -15.91 -15.53
C LEU A 11 6.35 -16.37 -14.08
N VAL A 12 6.41 -17.68 -13.85
CA VAL A 12 6.70 -18.27 -12.53
C VAL A 12 8.12 -17.95 -12.10
N SER A 13 9.12 -18.13 -12.98
CA SER A 13 10.52 -17.82 -12.67
C SER A 13 10.73 -16.34 -12.33
N ASP A 14 10.15 -15.42 -13.10
CA ASP A 14 10.27 -13.99 -12.84
C ASP A 14 9.57 -13.55 -11.55
N THR A 15 8.50 -14.25 -11.16
CA THR A 15 7.78 -14.02 -9.89
C THR A 15 8.59 -14.53 -8.71
N ILE A 16 9.13 -15.75 -8.77
CA ILE A 16 9.97 -16.33 -7.70
C ILE A 16 11.26 -15.54 -7.52
N LEU A 17 11.89 -15.11 -8.62
CA LEU A 17 13.11 -14.30 -8.58
C LEU A 17 12.85 -12.83 -8.23
N GLN A 18 11.59 -12.46 -8.00
CA GLN A 18 11.14 -11.09 -7.70
C GLN A 18 11.78 -10.05 -8.63
N LYS A 19 11.92 -10.37 -9.92
CA LYS A 19 12.63 -9.49 -10.85
C LYS A 19 11.87 -8.17 -10.94
N PRO A 20 12.59 -7.03 -10.91
CA PRO A 20 11.96 -5.75 -11.13
C PRO A 20 11.24 -5.75 -12.46
N TYR A 21 10.03 -5.19 -12.48
CA TYR A 21 9.25 -5.07 -13.70
C TYR A 21 8.65 -3.68 -13.80
N SER A 22 8.55 -3.21 -15.02
CA SER A 22 8.05 -1.86 -15.29
C SER A 22 6.59 -1.87 -15.70
N ILE A 23 5.91 -0.78 -15.37
CA ILE A 23 4.53 -0.50 -15.72
C ILE A 23 4.45 0.88 -16.34
N GLN A 24 3.49 1.09 -17.24
CA GLN A 24 3.28 2.37 -17.89
C GLN A 24 2.07 3.08 -17.30
N ILE A 25 2.25 4.33 -16.89
CA ILE A 25 1.19 5.20 -16.36
C ILE A 25 1.22 6.48 -17.18
N GLY A 26 0.22 6.65 -18.04
CA GLY A 26 0.24 7.68 -19.07
C GLY A 26 1.43 7.51 -20.01
N GLN A 27 2.32 8.52 -20.02
CA GLN A 27 3.53 8.52 -20.83
C GLN A 27 4.79 8.10 -20.05
N GLU A 28 4.68 7.90 -18.74
CA GLU A 28 5.81 7.59 -17.87
C GLU A 28 5.87 6.10 -17.55
N THR A 29 7.10 5.61 -17.40
CA THR A 29 7.38 4.23 -17.02
C THR A 29 7.86 4.21 -15.58
N TYR A 30 7.22 3.39 -14.76
CA TYR A 30 7.56 3.18 -13.36
C TYR A 30 8.10 1.77 -13.16
N GLU A 31 9.21 1.64 -12.45
CA GLU A 31 9.68 0.36 -11.95
C GLU A 31 8.92 0.03 -10.66
N VAL A 32 8.25 -1.12 -10.63
CA VAL A 32 7.53 -1.56 -9.44
C VAL A 32 8.55 -2.06 -8.43
N ALA A 33 8.48 -1.50 -7.22
CA ALA A 33 9.35 -1.89 -6.12
C ALA A 33 9.15 -3.37 -5.74
N PRO A 34 10.21 -4.04 -5.25
CA PRO A 34 10.07 -5.40 -4.76
C PRO A 34 9.09 -5.48 -3.59
N PRO A 35 8.40 -6.62 -3.40
CA PRO A 35 7.47 -6.79 -2.30
C PRO A 35 8.20 -6.69 -0.95
N SER A 36 7.70 -5.86 -0.05
CA SER A 36 8.23 -5.75 1.32
C SER A 36 7.11 -5.73 2.34
N ILE A 37 7.39 -6.24 3.55
CA ILE A 37 6.45 -6.24 4.67
C ILE A 37 5.96 -4.81 4.97
N ALA A 38 6.86 -3.83 4.92
CA ALA A 38 6.50 -2.42 5.13
C ALA A 38 5.49 -1.90 4.08
N THR A 39 5.65 -2.28 2.81
CA THR A 39 4.70 -1.93 1.74
C THR A 39 3.33 -2.54 2.00
N LEU A 40 3.26 -3.80 2.43
CA LEU A 40 2.01 -4.48 2.77
C LEU A 40 1.31 -3.85 3.98
N ILE A 41 2.07 -3.47 5.01
CA ILE A 41 1.55 -2.76 6.19
C ILE A 41 0.93 -1.42 5.78
N LEU A 42 1.65 -0.61 5.00
CA LEU A 42 1.17 0.70 4.56
C LEU A 42 -0.04 0.59 3.61
N ALA A 43 -0.03 -0.40 2.71
CA ALA A 43 -1.18 -0.66 1.86
C ALA A 43 -2.40 -1.08 2.69
N SER A 44 -2.23 -1.95 3.70
CA SER A 44 -3.28 -2.37 4.63
C SER A 44 -3.87 -1.18 5.41
N GLU A 45 -3.01 -0.29 5.90
CA GLU A 45 -3.44 0.95 6.56
C GLU A 45 -4.31 1.81 5.65
N LEU A 46 -3.92 2.01 4.39
CA LEU A 46 -4.70 2.77 3.42
C LEU A 46 -6.03 2.07 3.06
N ILE A 47 -6.02 0.74 2.90
CA ILE A 47 -7.23 -0.06 2.65
C ILE A 47 -8.23 0.10 3.80
N SER A 48 -7.76 0.22 5.05
CA SER A 48 -8.63 0.40 6.21
C SER A 48 -9.46 1.70 6.19
N GLN A 49 -9.04 2.67 5.37
CA GLN A 49 -9.71 3.97 5.17
C GLN A 49 -10.82 3.92 4.10
N LEU A 50 -10.91 2.83 3.32
CA LEU A 50 -11.98 2.67 2.34
C LEU A 50 -13.35 2.62 3.02
N PRO A 51 -14.43 3.12 2.36
CA PRO A 51 -15.78 3.07 2.92
C PRO A 51 -16.19 1.65 3.31
N LYS A 52 -16.51 1.45 4.59
CA LYS A 52 -17.03 0.19 5.13
C LYS A 52 -18.53 0.13 4.88
N VAL A 53 -18.92 -0.16 3.65
CA VAL A 53 -20.33 -0.19 3.25
C VAL A 53 -20.64 -1.47 2.51
N GLU A 54 -21.74 -2.12 2.88
CA GLU A 54 -22.29 -3.22 2.10
C GLU A 54 -22.91 -2.64 0.83
N LEU A 55 -22.39 -3.06 -0.33
CA LEU A 55 -22.86 -2.60 -1.63
C LEU A 55 -23.88 -3.59 -2.18
N ASP A 56 -25.04 -3.07 -2.56
CA ASP A 56 -26.03 -3.86 -3.28
C ASP A 56 -25.52 -4.16 -4.70
N LYS A 57 -25.21 -5.43 -4.94
CA LYS A 57 -24.72 -5.93 -6.23
C LYS A 57 -25.75 -5.80 -7.36
N SER A 58 -27.03 -5.59 -7.06
CA SER A 58 -28.06 -5.32 -8.07
C SER A 58 -28.04 -3.87 -8.56
N LEU A 59 -27.41 -2.96 -7.80
CA LEU A 59 -27.39 -1.51 -8.05
C LEU A 59 -25.97 -0.97 -8.26
N VAL A 60 -25.08 -1.76 -8.88
CA VAL A 60 -23.64 -1.48 -8.99
C VAL A 60 -23.33 -0.05 -9.42
N THR A 61 -24.00 0.48 -10.45
CA THR A 61 -23.74 1.84 -10.95
C THR A 61 -24.06 2.90 -9.91
N PHE A 62 -25.23 2.82 -9.28
CA PHE A 62 -25.67 3.81 -8.28
C PHE A 62 -24.81 3.73 -7.02
N GLU A 63 -24.58 2.53 -6.52
CA GLU A 63 -23.74 2.28 -5.36
C GLU A 63 -22.30 2.72 -5.59
N SER A 64 -21.74 2.47 -6.78
CA SER A 64 -20.41 2.95 -7.15
C SER A 64 -20.32 4.48 -7.14
N LEU A 65 -21.31 5.17 -7.73
CA LEU A 65 -21.34 6.64 -7.75
C LEU A 65 -21.53 7.23 -6.35
N ARG A 66 -22.30 6.56 -5.48
CA ARG A 66 -22.55 6.98 -4.10
C ARG A 66 -21.26 7.05 -3.29
N ILE A 67 -20.38 6.06 -3.43
CA ILE A 67 -19.13 5.96 -2.67
C ILE A 67 -17.93 6.60 -3.38
N ALA A 68 -17.99 6.84 -4.69
CA ALA A 68 -16.83 7.22 -5.52
C ALA A 68 -16.05 8.42 -4.96
N LYS A 69 -16.73 9.42 -4.39
CA LYS A 69 -16.10 10.63 -3.82
C LYS A 69 -15.15 10.31 -2.65
N GLU A 70 -15.40 9.21 -1.93
CA GLU A 70 -14.66 8.75 -0.76
C GLU A 70 -13.52 7.78 -1.15
N CYS A 71 -13.48 7.31 -2.40
CA CYS A 71 -12.50 6.36 -2.90
C CYS A 71 -11.22 7.00 -3.44
N LYS A 72 -10.90 8.26 -3.08
CA LYS A 72 -9.63 8.91 -3.47
C LYS A 72 -8.41 8.12 -3.00
N VAL A 73 -8.51 7.49 -1.82
CA VAL A 73 -7.46 6.64 -1.24
C VAL A 73 -7.10 5.44 -2.15
N LEU A 74 -7.94 5.07 -3.12
CA LEU A 74 -7.60 4.06 -4.11
C LEU A 74 -6.33 4.41 -4.88
N GLY A 75 -6.14 5.68 -5.24
CA GLY A 75 -4.93 6.14 -5.90
C GLY A 75 -3.70 5.94 -5.02
N ASP A 76 -3.82 6.23 -3.72
CA ASP A 76 -2.73 6.12 -2.75
C ASP A 76 -2.35 4.66 -2.51
N ILE A 77 -3.33 3.76 -2.43
CA ILE A 77 -3.10 2.32 -2.31
C ILE A 77 -2.26 1.84 -3.49
N VAL A 78 -2.69 2.14 -4.72
CA VAL A 78 -1.98 1.67 -5.92
C VAL A 78 -0.61 2.32 -6.05
N ALA A 79 -0.48 3.62 -5.75
CA ALA A 79 0.81 4.31 -5.74
C ALA A 79 1.79 3.69 -4.72
N THR A 80 1.33 3.38 -3.51
CA THR A 80 2.14 2.70 -2.48
C THR A 80 2.58 1.31 -2.94
N LEU A 81 1.71 0.54 -3.59
CA LEU A 81 2.05 -0.79 -4.12
C LEU A 81 3.12 -0.71 -5.24
N ILE A 82 3.13 0.38 -6.03
CA ILE A 82 4.10 0.58 -7.12
C ILE A 82 5.44 1.08 -6.57
N LEU A 83 5.42 2.13 -5.75
CA LEU A 83 6.62 2.78 -5.24
C LEU A 83 7.31 1.96 -4.14
N GLY A 84 6.55 1.15 -3.43
CA GLY A 84 6.99 0.51 -2.19
C GLY A 84 7.19 1.53 -1.05
N ALA A 85 7.40 1.03 0.16
CA ALA A 85 7.54 1.87 1.36
C ALA A 85 8.73 2.84 1.29
N GLU A 86 9.81 2.50 0.59
CA GLU A 86 11.05 3.29 0.56
C GLU A 86 10.96 4.52 -0.36
N ASN A 87 10.12 4.49 -1.41
CA ASN A 87 10.08 5.54 -2.43
C ASN A 87 8.87 6.49 -2.29
N ILE A 88 8.14 6.43 -1.17
CA ILE A 88 6.95 7.26 -0.91
C ILE A 88 7.31 8.76 -0.90
N THR A 89 8.46 9.10 -0.31
CA THR A 89 8.97 10.47 -0.29
C THR A 89 10.43 10.52 -0.71
N THR A 90 10.83 11.55 -1.45
CA THR A 90 12.24 11.80 -1.80
C THR A 90 12.65 13.22 -1.44
N GLU A 91 13.91 13.38 -1.01
CA GLU A 91 14.51 14.70 -0.85
C GLU A 91 15.11 15.16 -2.18
N ALA A 92 14.63 16.28 -2.70
CA ALA A 92 15.21 16.95 -3.85
C ALA A 92 15.84 18.28 -3.44
N THR A 93 17.02 18.59 -3.98
CA THR A 93 17.62 19.92 -3.80
C THR A 93 17.20 20.82 -4.94
N VAL A 94 16.29 21.75 -4.67
CA VAL A 94 15.84 22.73 -5.66
C VAL A 94 16.72 23.98 -5.54
N VAL A 95 17.28 24.42 -6.67
CA VAL A 95 18.02 25.68 -6.76
C VAL A 95 17.03 26.81 -7.01
N GLN A 96 16.79 27.65 -6.01
CA GLN A 96 16.02 28.87 -6.19
C GLN A 96 16.96 30.00 -6.63
N LYS A 97 16.54 30.71 -7.67
CA LYS A 97 17.18 31.95 -8.13
C LYS A 97 16.42 33.13 -7.54
N SER A 98 17.12 34.00 -6.82
CA SER A 98 16.62 35.27 -6.29
C SER A 98 17.43 36.43 -6.87
N LEU A 99 16.87 37.66 -6.80
CA LEU A 99 17.46 38.92 -7.29
C LEU A 99 18.01 38.80 -8.72
N PHE A 100 17.12 38.80 -9.73
CA PHE A 100 17.48 38.74 -11.17
C PHE A 100 18.41 37.56 -11.55
N GLY A 101 18.50 36.51 -10.71
CA GLY A 101 19.36 35.35 -10.94
C GLY A 101 20.79 35.46 -10.39
N LEU A 102 21.12 36.56 -9.69
CA LEU A 102 22.42 36.78 -9.04
C LEU A 102 22.63 35.90 -7.81
N VAL A 103 21.57 35.58 -7.07
CA VAL A 103 21.67 34.77 -5.85
C VAL A 103 21.05 33.40 -6.10
N ARG A 104 21.85 32.34 -5.91
CA ARG A 104 21.40 30.95 -5.98
C ARG A 104 21.40 30.35 -4.60
N THR A 105 20.23 30.02 -4.07
CA THR A 105 20.08 29.30 -2.80
C THR A 105 19.64 27.86 -3.08
N ARG A 106 20.34 26.90 -2.46
CA ARG A 106 19.96 25.48 -2.51
C ARG A 106 19.03 25.20 -1.34
N LYS A 107 17.80 24.77 -1.62
CA LYS A 107 16.84 24.36 -0.59
C LYS A 107 16.50 22.89 -0.76
N LYS A 108 16.60 22.11 0.30
CA LYS A 108 16.06 20.75 0.35
C LYS A 108 14.53 20.84 0.39
N VAL A 109 13.87 20.11 -0.49
CA VAL A 109 12.41 20.00 -0.58
C VAL A 109 12.07 18.53 -0.55
N THR A 110 11.15 18.15 0.34
CA THR A 110 10.58 16.80 0.37
C THR A 110 9.46 16.73 -0.64
N ILE A 111 9.53 15.77 -1.55
CA ILE A 111 8.52 15.48 -2.56
C ILE A 111 7.72 14.27 -2.09
N ASP A 112 6.39 14.37 -2.08
CA ASP A 112 5.49 13.25 -1.84
C ASP A 112 5.20 12.54 -3.18
N ASN A 113 6.02 11.53 -3.49
CA ASN A 113 5.90 10.77 -4.73
C ASN A 113 4.60 9.97 -4.76
N ARG A 114 4.10 9.52 -3.61
CA ARG A 114 2.83 8.81 -3.51
C ARG A 114 1.68 9.71 -3.95
N ALA A 115 1.59 10.93 -3.42
CA ALA A 115 0.55 11.88 -3.82
C ALA A 115 0.62 12.22 -5.32
N VAL A 116 1.84 12.43 -5.84
CA VAL A 116 2.05 12.70 -7.27
C VAL A 116 1.60 11.53 -8.15
N LEU A 117 1.98 10.30 -7.79
CA LEU A 117 1.62 9.11 -8.56
C LEU A 117 0.13 8.76 -8.43
N SER A 118 -0.43 8.90 -7.22
CA SER A 118 -1.86 8.72 -6.93
C SER A 118 -2.72 9.59 -7.84
N ASP A 119 -2.38 10.88 -7.95
CA ASP A 119 -3.06 11.82 -8.84
C ASP A 119 -2.99 11.41 -10.32
N LYS A 120 -1.81 10.94 -10.77
CA LYS A 120 -1.64 10.42 -12.14
C LYS A 120 -2.48 9.17 -12.38
N ILE A 121 -2.49 8.22 -11.46
CA ILE A 121 -3.28 6.99 -11.55
C ILE A 121 -4.76 7.33 -11.70
N LEU A 122 -5.29 8.17 -10.80
CA LEU A 122 -6.71 8.52 -10.78
C LEU A 122 -7.16 9.31 -12.02
N LYS A 123 -6.28 10.12 -12.61
CA LYS A 123 -6.62 10.97 -13.77
C LYS A 123 -6.34 10.32 -15.12
N GLN A 124 -5.35 9.43 -15.22
CA GLN A 124 -4.84 8.95 -16.51
C GLN A 124 -5.20 7.49 -16.81
N LEU A 125 -5.55 6.69 -15.79
CA LEU A 125 -5.92 5.29 -15.98
C LEU A 125 -7.43 5.10 -15.92
N SER A 126 -7.95 4.22 -16.79
CA SER A 126 -9.34 3.77 -16.68
C SER A 126 -9.49 2.83 -15.47
N PRO A 127 -10.69 2.72 -14.88
CA PRO A 127 -10.94 1.80 -13.76
C PRO A 127 -10.51 0.35 -14.05
N SER A 128 -10.73 -0.12 -15.28
CA SER A 128 -10.30 -1.45 -15.71
C SER A 128 -8.78 -1.63 -15.71
N LYS A 129 -8.02 -0.60 -16.13
CA LYS A 129 -6.56 -0.61 -16.10
C LYS A 129 -6.02 -0.56 -14.67
N VAL A 130 -6.62 0.26 -13.81
CA VAL A 130 -6.27 0.31 -12.38
C VAL A 130 -6.45 -1.07 -11.77
N ASN A 131 -7.62 -1.69 -11.94
CA ASN A 131 -7.90 -3.03 -11.40
C ASN A 131 -6.91 -4.09 -11.92
N ALA A 132 -6.68 -4.15 -13.23
CA ALA A 132 -5.75 -5.12 -13.83
C ALA A 132 -4.31 -4.93 -13.33
N LEU A 133 -3.87 -3.68 -13.20
CA LEU A 133 -2.55 -3.34 -12.65
C LEU A 133 -2.44 -3.74 -11.18
N THR A 134 -3.41 -3.40 -10.35
CA THR A 134 -3.45 -3.75 -8.94
C THR A 134 -3.38 -5.25 -8.74
N LEU A 135 -4.20 -6.02 -9.47
CA LEU A 135 -4.18 -7.49 -9.41
C LEU A 135 -2.83 -8.06 -9.85
N LYS A 136 -2.21 -7.50 -10.89
CA LYS A 136 -0.88 -7.91 -11.34
C LYS A 136 0.19 -7.71 -10.27
N ILE A 137 0.13 -6.60 -9.53
CA ILE A 137 1.06 -6.32 -8.43
C ILE A 137 0.80 -7.29 -7.27
N ILE A 138 -0.45 -7.37 -6.80
CA ILE A 138 -0.87 -8.23 -5.68
C ILE A 138 -0.47 -9.69 -5.92
N ASN A 139 -0.68 -10.24 -7.13
CA ASN A 139 -0.34 -11.62 -7.44
C ASN A 139 1.17 -11.92 -7.42
N ARG A 140 2.01 -10.90 -7.48
CA ARG A 140 3.47 -11.01 -7.36
C ARG A 140 3.97 -10.73 -5.94
N MET A 141 3.09 -10.25 -5.06
CA MET A 141 3.41 -10.06 -3.66
C MET A 141 3.19 -11.39 -2.92
N GLU A 142 4.14 -11.76 -2.07
CA GLU A 142 4.11 -12.95 -1.21
C GLU A 142 3.08 -12.81 -0.08
N ILE A 143 1.83 -12.48 -0.42
CA ILE A 143 0.74 -12.19 0.52
C ILE A 143 0.40 -13.45 1.34
N GLY A 144 0.53 -14.63 0.74
CA GLY A 144 0.36 -15.90 1.44
C GLY A 144 1.36 -16.07 2.58
N ASP A 145 2.63 -15.74 2.34
CA ASP A 145 3.69 -15.81 3.36
C ASP A 145 3.49 -14.76 4.45
N PHE A 146 3.11 -13.53 4.07
CA PHE A 146 2.74 -12.48 5.04
C PHE A 146 1.54 -12.88 5.91
N PHE A 147 0.51 -13.46 5.31
CA PHE A 147 -0.66 -13.98 6.04
C PHE A 147 -0.26 -15.12 6.98
N GLY A 148 0.51 -16.10 6.49
CA GLY A 148 1.01 -17.21 7.31
C GLY A 148 1.78 -16.71 8.53
N LEU A 149 2.71 -15.76 8.32
CA LEU A 149 3.49 -15.15 9.39
C LEU A 149 2.61 -14.47 10.44
N THR A 150 1.68 -13.61 10.00
CA THR A 150 0.81 -12.84 10.91
C THR A 150 -0.18 -13.74 11.64
N ALA A 151 -0.79 -14.70 10.95
CA ALA A 151 -1.70 -15.68 11.56
C ALA A 151 -0.99 -16.52 12.63
N SER A 152 0.20 -17.06 12.33
CA SER A 152 0.99 -17.82 13.30
C SER A 152 1.35 -16.99 14.53
N LEU A 153 1.76 -15.73 14.36
CA LEU A 153 2.09 -14.86 15.50
C LEU A 153 0.87 -14.49 16.34
N ILE A 154 -0.29 -14.25 15.71
CA ILE A 154 -1.56 -13.98 16.41
C ILE A 154 -1.99 -15.23 17.19
N GLU A 155 -1.93 -16.41 16.57
CA GLU A 155 -2.27 -17.67 17.22
C GLU A 155 -1.33 -17.93 18.42
N ILE A 156 -0.01 -17.78 18.26
CA ILE A 156 0.94 -17.89 19.39
C ILE A 156 0.60 -16.86 20.48
N ASN A 157 0.22 -15.65 20.12
CA ASN A 157 -0.18 -14.62 21.08
C ASN A 157 -1.50 -14.97 21.80
N LEU A 158 -2.43 -15.66 21.15
CA LEU A 158 -3.67 -16.18 21.75
C LEU A 158 -3.43 -17.43 22.61
N LEU A 159 -2.47 -18.28 22.22
CA LEU A 159 -2.11 -19.52 22.92
C LEU A 159 -1.19 -19.29 24.11
N LYS A 160 -0.41 -18.18 24.14
CA LYS A 160 0.23 -17.71 25.36
C LYS A 160 -0.87 -17.16 26.29
N PRO A 161 -1.10 -17.74 27.49
CA PRO A 161 -2.05 -17.16 28.43
C PRO A 161 -1.62 -15.71 28.72
N THR A 162 -2.48 -14.74 28.46
CA THR A 162 -2.33 -13.39 29.00
C THR A 162 -2.38 -13.50 30.52
N LYS A 163 -1.22 -13.57 31.18
CA LYS A 163 -1.12 -13.35 32.62
C LYS A 163 -1.48 -11.88 32.90
N ALA A 164 -2.77 -11.60 33.06
CA ALA A 164 -3.31 -10.39 33.67
C ALA A 164 -4.79 -10.66 34.01
N GLY A 165 -5.28 -10.62 35.25
CA GLY A 165 -4.68 -10.15 36.49
C GLY A 165 -4.86 -11.12 37.64
N GLU A 166 -3.79 -11.26 38.43
CA GLU A 166 -3.93 -11.44 39.87
C GLU A 166 -4.78 -10.29 40.39
N ALA A 167 -6.03 -10.58 40.71
CA ALA A 167 -6.77 -9.77 41.66
C ALA A 167 -6.13 -10.03 43.03
N ASP A 168 -5.25 -9.10 43.40
CA ASP A 168 -4.80 -8.84 44.76
C ASP A 168 -6.04 -8.81 45.69
N PRO A 169 -6.23 -9.77 46.62
CA PRO A 169 -7.31 -9.68 47.57
C PRO A 169 -6.93 -8.63 48.60
N LYS A 170 -7.34 -7.40 48.33
CA LYS A 170 -7.36 -6.31 49.30
C LYS A 170 -7.98 -6.81 50.60
N GLU A 171 -7.19 -6.68 51.67
CA GLU A 171 -7.65 -6.68 53.05
C GLU A 171 -8.95 -5.87 53.19
N THR A 172 -10.00 -6.47 53.77
CA THR A 172 -11.00 -5.78 54.60
C THR A 172 -11.71 -6.81 55.49
N ILE A 173 -11.21 -6.90 56.72
CA ILE A 173 -11.93 -7.08 57.99
C ILE A 173 -13.45 -6.84 57.94
N ALA A 174 -14.22 -7.83 58.39
CA ALA A 174 -15.55 -7.60 58.97
C ALA A 174 -15.72 -8.48 60.22
N SER A 175 -15.78 -7.79 61.36
CA SER A 175 -16.13 -8.29 62.69
C SER A 175 -17.65 -8.43 62.84
N GLY A 176 -18.09 -9.42 63.63
CA GLY A 176 -19.45 -9.59 64.16
C GLY A 176 -20.13 -10.87 63.65
N ARG A 177 -20.65 -11.78 64.49
CA ARG A 177 -21.03 -11.74 65.90
C ARG A 177 -21.16 -13.18 66.40
#